data_AF-A0A660Q2Q4-F1
#
_entry.id   AF-A0A660Q2Q4-F1
#
_cell.length_a   1.000
_cell.length_b   1.000
_cell.length_c   1.000
_cell.angle_alpha   90.00
_cell.angle_beta   90.00
_cell.angle_gamma   90.00
#
_symmetry.space_group_name_H-M   'P 1'
#
loop_
_entity.id
_entity.type
_entity.pdbx_description
1 polymer ?
#
loop_
_entity_poly.entity_id
_entity_poly.type
_entity_poly.pdbx_seq_one_letter_code
_entity_poly.pdbx_strand_id
1 'polypeptide(L)'
;MWVLRSILVLIIIAIIVGFALYNSGPDQAVDIDLIWTQRLDVPVITIVFWAFILGAVVSWLLFITVYLKQSNQIRESNKLVKGLQTEVMALRNRPIEESKDLLNSKGDLRE
;
A
#
# COMPACT_ATOMS: atom_id res chain seq x y z
N MET A 1 13.95 -6.34 -5.82
CA MET A 1 14.87 -5.18 -5.74
C MET A 1 14.16 -3.95 -6.30
N TRP A 2 14.22 -2.81 -5.61
CA TRP A 2 13.48 -1.60 -6.00
C TRP A 2 13.92 -1.08 -7.39
N VAL A 3 15.21 -1.18 -7.69
CA VAL A 3 15.81 -0.79 -8.98
C VAL A 3 15.23 -1.57 -10.17
N LEU A 4 15.16 -2.90 -10.08
CA LEU A 4 14.60 -3.74 -11.16
C LEU A 4 13.14 -3.37 -11.46
N ARG A 5 12.36 -3.09 -10.42
CA ARG A 5 10.96 -2.66 -10.56
C ARG A 5 10.88 -1.30 -11.26
N SER A 6 11.73 -0.34 -10.90
CA SER A 6 11.77 0.98 -11.54
C SER A 6 12.14 0.90 -13.02
N ILE A 7 13.13 0.06 -13.38
CA ILE A 7 13.51 -0.17 -14.78
C ILE A 7 12.35 -0.76 -15.57
N LEU A 8 11.66 -1.76 -15.02
CA LEU A 8 10.52 -2.39 -15.68
C LEU A 8 9.37 -1.39 -15.91
N VAL A 9 9.07 -0.54 -14.91
CA VAL A 9 8.06 0.52 -15.05
C VAL A 9 8.46 1.52 -16.15
N LEU A 10 9.73 1.90 -16.22
CA LEU A 10 10.22 2.83 -17.26
C LEU A 10 10.10 2.22 -18.66
N ILE A 11 10.41 0.93 -18.83
CA ILE A 11 10.21 0.21 -20.10
C ILE A 11 8.73 0.21 -20.50
N ILE A 12 7.83 -0.07 -19.56
CA ILE A 12 6.38 -0.06 -19.83
C ILE A 12 5.92 1.33 -20.28
N ILE A 13 6.36 2.39 -19.60
CA ILE A 13 6.02 3.78 -19.98
C ILE A 13 6.54 4.09 -21.39
N ALA A 14 7.78 3.70 -21.70
CA ALA A 14 8.37 3.92 -23.02
C ALA A 14 7.59 3.19 -24.13
N ILE A 15 7.15 1.95 -23.88
CA ILE A 15 6.31 1.19 -24.81
C ILE A 15 4.96 1.88 -25.01
N ILE A 16 4.31 2.33 -23.95
CA ILE A 16 3.01 3.02 -24.03
C ILE A 16 3.15 4.32 -24.83
N VAL A 17 4.16 5.14 -24.54
CA VAL A 17 4.39 6.41 -25.25
C VAL A 17 4.75 6.15 -26.71
N GLY A 18 5.63 5.18 -26.98
CA GLY A 18 6.00 4.80 -28.34
C GLY A 18 4.80 4.29 -29.15
N PHE A 19 3.96 3.45 -28.53
CA PHE A 19 2.70 3.00 -29.13
C PHE A 19 1.76 4.18 -29.41
N ALA A 20 1.61 5.10 -28.46
CA ALA A 20 0.74 6.26 -28.61
C ALA A 20 1.19 7.17 -29.77
N LEU A 21 2.50 7.47 -29.87
CA LEU A 21 3.07 8.28 -30.94
C LEU A 21 2.99 7.60 -32.31
N TYR A 22 3.20 6.28 -32.37
CA TYR A 22 3.08 5.51 -33.61
C TYR A 22 1.65 5.50 -34.16
N ASN A 23 0.66 5.47 -33.28
CA ASN A 23 -0.76 5.42 -33.64
C ASN A 23 -1.44 6.80 -33.69
N SER A 24 -0.71 7.91 -33.53
CA SER A 24 -1.27 9.28 -33.50
C SER A 24 -1.10 10.06 -34.81
N GLY A 25 -1.09 9.38 -35.96
CA GLY A 25 -0.99 10.04 -37.26
C GLY A 25 -2.17 10.99 -37.56
N PRO A 26 -2.02 11.95 -38.50
CA PRO A 26 -3.07 12.94 -38.83
C PRO A 26 -4.41 12.33 -39.27
N ASP A 27 -4.36 11.13 -39.87
CA ASP A 27 -5.53 10.41 -40.39
C ASP A 27 -6.10 9.38 -39.38
N GLN A 28 -5.56 9.32 -38.16
CA GLN A 28 -5.98 8.40 -37.11
C GLN A 28 -6.99 9.08 -36.18
N ALA A 29 -8.18 9.33 -36.72
CA ALA A 29 -9.34 9.82 -35.99
C ALA A 29 -10.40 8.72 -35.86
N VAL A 30 -11.14 8.74 -34.75
CA VAL A 30 -12.23 7.79 -34.49
C VAL A 30 -13.46 8.51 -34.00
N ASP A 31 -14.61 7.97 -34.37
CA ASP A 31 -15.90 8.42 -33.85
C ASP A 31 -16.16 7.77 -32.49
N ILE A 32 -16.53 8.59 -31.52
CA ILE A 32 -16.83 8.16 -30.16
C ILE A 32 -18.32 8.36 -29.91
N ASP A 33 -19.01 7.27 -29.62
CA ASP A 33 -20.37 7.31 -29.10
C ASP A 33 -20.34 7.18 -27.58
N LEU A 34 -20.50 8.30 -26.87
CA LEU A 34 -20.69 8.31 -25.43
C LEU A 34 -22.20 8.36 -25.12
N ILE A 35 -22.57 7.78 -23.98
CA ILE A 35 -23.96 7.67 -23.48
C ILE A 35 -24.78 8.97 -23.64
N TRP A 36 -24.15 10.15 -23.57
CA TRP A 36 -24.80 11.46 -23.64
C TRP A 36 -24.31 12.35 -24.80
N THR A 37 -23.31 11.92 -25.58
CA THR A 37 -22.74 12.77 -26.64
C THR A 37 -21.99 11.94 -27.67
N GLN A 38 -22.23 12.25 -28.95
CA GLN A 38 -21.44 11.72 -30.05
C GLN A 38 -20.37 12.74 -30.43
N ARG A 39 -19.12 12.28 -30.55
CA ARG A 39 -17.98 13.08 -31.00
C ARG A 39 -17.40 12.41 -32.25
N LEU A 40 -17.39 13.16 -33.35
CA LEU A 40 -16.83 12.69 -34.61
C LEU A 40 -15.37 13.13 -34.75
N ASP A 41 -14.59 12.34 -35.47
CA ASP A 41 -13.19 12.63 -35.82
C ASP A 41 -12.30 13.01 -34.62
N VAL A 42 -12.43 12.28 -33.51
CA VAL A 42 -11.57 12.53 -32.34
C VAL A 42 -10.21 11.86 -32.55
N PRO A 43 -9.09 12.60 -32.38
CA PRO A 43 -7.76 12.01 -32.46
C PRO A 43 -7.60 10.88 -31.43
N VAL A 44 -7.14 9.71 -31.89
CA VAL A 44 -6.97 8.51 -31.03
C VAL A 44 -6.09 8.81 -29.81
N ILE A 45 -5.06 9.64 -29.99
CA ILE A 45 -4.16 10.05 -28.91
C ILE A 45 -4.90 10.69 -27.73
N THR A 46 -5.93 11.50 -28.00
CA THR A 46 -6.71 12.17 -26.97
C THR A 46 -7.46 11.17 -26.11
N ILE A 47 -8.04 10.14 -26.71
CA ILE A 47 -8.78 9.08 -26.02
C ILE A 47 -7.83 8.24 -25.16
N VAL A 48 -6.71 7.80 -25.74
CA VAL A 48 -5.70 7.00 -25.05
C VAL A 48 -5.14 7.76 -23.86
N PHE A 49 -4.87 9.06 -24.02
CA PHE A 49 -4.37 9.91 -22.95
C PHE A 49 -5.38 10.07 -21.81
N TRP A 50 -6.65 10.33 -22.11
CA TRP A 50 -7.68 10.43 -21.06
C TRP A 50 -7.95 9.10 -20.37
N ALA A 51 -7.95 7.99 -21.09
CA ALA A 51 -8.05 6.66 -20.51
C ALA A 51 -6.88 6.35 -19.56
N PHE A 52 -5.66 6.74 -19.95
CA PHE A 52 -4.48 6.62 -19.10
C PHE A 52 -4.59 7.46 -17.82
N ILE A 53 -4.99 8.73 -17.93
CA ILE A 53 -5.20 9.60 -16.77
C ILE A 53 -6.23 8.99 -15.82
N LEU A 54 -7.36 8.52 -16.34
CA LEU A 54 -8.43 7.95 -15.53
C LEU A 54 -7.95 6.69 -14.81
N GLY A 55 -7.25 5.79 -15.51
CA GLY A 55 -6.61 4.62 -14.92
C GLY A 55 -5.60 4.97 -13.84
N ALA A 56 -4.77 6.00 -14.07
CA ALA A 56 -3.81 6.48 -13.08
C ALA A 56 -4.48 7.03 -11.82
N VAL A 57 -5.57 7.81 -11.97
CA VAL A 57 -6.36 8.34 -10.85
C VAL A 57 -7.00 7.21 -10.03
N VAL A 58 -7.62 6.24 -10.69
CA VAL A 58 -8.21 5.07 -10.01
C VAL A 58 -7.15 4.28 -9.24
N SER A 59 -6.01 4.01 -9.87
CA SER A 59 -4.87 3.34 -9.23
C SER A 59 -4.35 4.12 -8.02
N TRP A 60 -4.24 5.45 -8.14
CA TRP A 60 -3.80 6.32 -7.06
C TRP A 60 -4.76 6.31 -5.87
N LEU A 61 -6.08 6.33 -6.11
CA LEU A 61 -7.10 6.22 -5.05
C LEU A 61 -7.03 4.88 -4.32
N LEU A 62 -6.85 3.78 -5.07
CA LEU A 62 -6.64 2.45 -4.49
C LEU A 62 -5.35 2.41 -3.65
N PHE A 63 -4.27 2.98 -4.17
CA PHE A 63 -3.00 3.06 -3.45
C PHE A 63 -3.13 3.83 -2.13
N ILE A 64 -3.78 5.01 -2.13
CA ILE A 64 -4.02 5.79 -0.90
C ILE A 64 -4.78 4.94 0.12
N THR A 65 -5.84 4.26 -0.31
CA THR A 65 -6.67 3.43 0.57
C THR A 65 -5.85 2.30 1.22
N VAL A 66 -5.07 1.59 0.42
CA VAL A 66 -4.21 0.50 0.91
C VAL A 66 -3.10 1.03 1.82
N TYR A 67 -2.49 2.16 1.45
CA TYR A 67 -1.43 2.79 2.24
C TYR A 67 -1.92 3.21 3.62
N LEU A 68 -3.08 3.85 3.71
CA LEU A 68 -3.67 4.25 4.99
C LEU A 68 -3.99 3.04 5.88
N LYS A 69 -4.56 1.97 5.29
CA LYS A 69 -4.81 0.71 6.01
C LYS A 69 -3.52 0.10 6.55
N GLN A 70 -2.47 0.01 5.73
CA GLN A 70 -1.18 -0.52 6.14
C GLN A 70 -0.52 0.34 7.22
N SER A 71 -0.61 1.67 7.12
CA SER A 71 -0.09 2.60 8.12
C SER A 71 -0.74 2.39 9.49
N ASN A 72 -2.06 2.20 9.52
CA ASN A 72 -2.79 1.89 10.76
C ASN A 72 -2.38 0.52 11.33
N GLN A 73 -2.27 -0.50 10.49
CA GLN A 73 -1.82 -1.84 10.93
C GLN A 73 -0.40 -1.81 11.51
N ILE A 74 0.52 -1.06 10.90
CA ILE A 74 1.87 -0.88 11.42
C ILE A 74 1.82 -0.17 12.78
N ARG A 75 1.00 0.87 12.92
CA ARG A 75 0.85 1.60 14.18
C ARG A 75 0.32 0.71 15.30
N GLU A 76 -0.69 -0.13 15.02
CA GLU A 76 -1.23 -1.09 15.97
C GLU A 76 -0.20 -2.16 16.35
N SER A 77 0.47 -2.74 15.35
CA SER A 77 1.53 -3.74 15.56
C SER A 77 2.65 -3.18 16.44
N ASN A 78 3.12 -1.96 16.17
CA ASN A 78 4.15 -1.30 16.99
C ASN A 78 3.69 -1.04 18.43
N LYS A 79 2.41 -0.70 18.65
CA LYS A 79 1.85 -0.55 20.01
C LYS A 79 1.86 -1.90 20.75
N LEU A 80 1.44 -2.98 20.10
CA LEU A 80 1.43 -4.31 20.69
C LEU A 80 2.84 -4.77 21.04
N VAL A 81 3.80 -4.61 20.13
CA VAL A 81 5.21 -4.93 20.36
C VAL A 81 5.75 -4.16 21.58
N LYS A 82 5.48 -2.85 21.66
CA LYS A 82 5.93 -2.04 22.80
C LYS A 82 5.26 -2.45 24.11
N GLY A 83 3.98 -2.80 24.08
CA GLY A 83 3.24 -3.33 25.24
C GLY A 83 3.87 -4.62 25.76
N LEU A 84 4.06 -5.60 24.87
CA LEU A 84 4.69 -6.89 25.19
C LEU A 84 6.12 -6.71 25.71
N GLN A 85 6.90 -5.82 25.10
CA GLN A 85 8.25 -5.49 25.61
C GLN A 85 8.21 -4.93 27.03
N THR A 86 7.24 -4.06 27.33
CA THR A 86 7.07 -3.47 28.67
C THR A 86 6.67 -4.54 29.68
N GLU A 87 5.76 -5.44 29.31
CA GLU A 87 5.33 -6.56 30.16
C GLU A 87 6.49 -7.52 30.47
N VAL A 88 7.27 -7.90 29.45
CA VAL A 88 8.48 -8.73 29.64
C VAL A 88 9.49 -8.03 30.55
N MET A 89 9.71 -6.73 30.38
CA MET A 89 10.59 -5.97 31.27
C MET A 89 10.06 -5.89 32.70
N ALA A 90 8.76 -5.72 32.89
CA ALA A 90 8.13 -5.73 34.21
C ALA A 90 8.26 -7.09 34.90
N LEU A 91 8.04 -8.19 34.17
CA LEU A 91 8.23 -9.55 34.68
C LEU A 91 9.69 -9.83 35.05
N ARG A 92 10.64 -9.37 34.21
CA ARG A 92 12.08 -9.52 34.48
C ARG A 92 12.53 -8.72 35.70
N ASN A 93 11.92 -7.55 35.92
CA ASN A 93 12.28 -6.64 37.00
C ASN A 93 11.39 -6.80 38.25
N ARG A 94 10.50 -7.82 38.30
CA ARG A 94 9.75 -8.10 39.53
C ARG A 94 10.74 -8.45 40.65
N PRO A 95 10.56 -7.87 41.85
CA PRO A 95 11.46 -8.12 42.97
C PRO A 95 11.55 -9.61 43.26
N ILE A 96 12.78 -10.12 43.36
CA ILE A 96 13.04 -11.54 43.69
C ILE A 96 12.48 -11.86 45.10
N GLU A 97 12.39 -10.86 46.00
CA GLU A 97 11.74 -10.97 47.31
C GLU A 97 10.30 -11.51 47.22
N GLU A 98 9.47 -11.00 46.30
CA GLU A 98 8.06 -11.38 46.21
C GLU A 98 7.88 -12.84 45.76
N SER A 99 8.81 -13.33 44.93
CA SER A 99 8.86 -14.75 44.52
C SER A 99 9.37 -15.66 45.65
N LYS A 100 10.29 -15.15 46.49
CA LYS A 100 10.81 -15.86 47.67
C LYS A 100 9.76 -15.96 48.79
N ASP A 101 9.01 -14.90 49.04
CA ASP A 101 7.96 -14.89 50.06
C ASP A 101 6.80 -15.84 49.71
N LEU A 102 6.42 -15.93 48.42
CA LEU A 102 5.43 -16.90 47.95
C LEU A 102 5.91 -18.35 48.05
N LEU A 103 7.22 -18.60 47.96
CA LEU A 103 7.83 -19.92 48.14
C LEU A 103 7.92 -20.31 49.62
N ASN A 104 8.29 -19.38 50.50
CA ASN A 104 8.34 -19.61 51.95
C ASN A 104 6.94 -19.78 52.56
N SER A 105 5.96 -18.97 52.14
CA SER A 105 4.56 -19.09 52.60
C SER A 105 3.91 -20.44 52.30
N LYS A 106 4.30 -21.09 51.19
CA LYS A 106 3.84 -22.45 50.85
C LYS A 106 4.54 -23.56 51.64
N GLY A 107 5.71 -23.28 52.22
CA GLY A 107 6.43 -24.19 53.11
C GLY A 107 5.76 -24.28 54.48
N ASP A 108 5.37 -23.13 55.04
CA ASP A 108 4.76 -23.03 56.39
C ASP A 108 3.35 -23.62 56.48
N LEU A 109 2.62 -23.75 55.37
CA LEU A 109 1.28 -24.37 55.34
C LEU A 109 1.33 -25.91 55.29
N ARG A 110 2.53 -26.51 55.28
CA ARG A 110 2.74 -27.97 55.20
C ARG A 110 3.40 -28.56 56.45
N GLU A 111 3.63 -27.75 57.49
CA GLU A 111 3.92 -28.21 58.86
C GLU A 111 2.68 -28.08 59.75
#